data_AF-K5WTQ6-F1
#
_entry.id   AF-K5WTQ6-F1
#
_cell.length_a   1.000
_cell.length_b   1.000
_cell.length_c   1.000
_cell.angle_alpha   90.00
_cell.angle_beta   90.00
_cell.angle_gamma   90.00
#
_symmetry.space_group_name_H-M   'P 1'
#
loop_
_entity.id
_entity.type
_entity.pdbx_description
1 polymer ?
#
loop_
_entity_poly.entity_id
_entity_poly.type
_entity_poly.pdbx_seq_one_letter_code
_entity_poly.pdbx_strand_id
1 'polypeptide(L)'
;MAETKKKLLGREKKKKYRSDGTPVWEKRSIDGPGVWVSCVKGKEKQTVGELYDLFESLADELWPQDISSQEENTASTSEELSLEAQIANEMSSLQKSRREKRFASCQTNTPCVVFLSCKPPVDPVQLVVRHIENVQRTGVTQTRHTHRFVPVSGSSVANLPEIKSLCHDIFNKFFEPHENRSFTYKVELRMRNHSTISRSVLIQHIAQCVPAGHTVSLDNPEIFILVEVFKSVCGISIVQDYYRLQKFNVMEIANAKQRSEPSNSDSRVPD
;
A
#
# COMPACT_ATOMS: atom_id res chain seq x y z
N MET A 1 -47.07 28.82 -26.76
CA MET A 1 -46.85 27.36 -26.56
C MET A 1 -45.51 27.05 -27.21
N ALA A 2 -44.46 26.99 -26.40
CA ALA A 2 -43.88 25.73 -25.87
C ALA A 2 -42.96 25.10 -26.94
N GLU A 3 -41.70 24.74 -26.73
CA GLU A 3 -40.91 24.58 -25.52
C GLU A 3 -39.41 24.51 -25.88
N THR A 4 -38.63 25.13 -24.99
CA THR A 4 -37.22 24.97 -24.65
C THR A 4 -36.61 23.58 -24.91
N LYS A 5 -35.56 23.49 -25.75
CA LYS A 5 -34.54 22.41 -25.65
C LYS A 5 -33.22 22.99 -25.16
N LYS A 6 -33.02 22.85 -23.85
CA LYS A 6 -31.90 23.33 -23.05
C LYS A 6 -30.63 22.53 -23.36
N LYS A 7 -29.53 23.26 -23.60
CA LYS A 7 -28.14 22.75 -23.70
C LYS A 7 -27.79 21.83 -22.51
N LEU A 8 -27.36 20.61 -22.82
CA LEU A 8 -26.57 19.76 -21.92
C LEU A 8 -25.29 19.34 -22.68
N LEU A 9 -24.38 20.28 -22.86
CA LEU A 9 -23.01 19.97 -23.29
C LEU A 9 -22.21 19.64 -22.03
N GLY A 10 -21.97 18.35 -21.84
CA GLY A 10 -21.08 17.82 -20.82
C GLY A 10 -19.70 18.48 -20.92
N ARG A 11 -19.24 18.99 -19.79
CA ARG A 11 -17.92 19.60 -19.64
C ARG A 11 -16.87 18.50 -19.66
N GLU A 12 -16.42 18.08 -20.84
CA GLU A 12 -15.34 17.09 -20.98
C GLU A 12 -14.06 17.64 -20.33
N LYS A 13 -13.63 17.00 -19.25
CA LYS A 13 -12.37 17.32 -18.58
C LYS A 13 -11.22 16.89 -19.49
N LYS A 14 -10.51 17.86 -20.08
CA LYS A 14 -9.28 17.61 -20.87
C LYS A 14 -8.29 16.77 -20.03
N LYS A 15 -8.00 15.56 -20.49
CA LYS A 15 -7.00 14.66 -19.89
C LYS A 15 -5.61 15.28 -20.10
N LYS A 16 -4.84 15.45 -19.03
CA LYS A 16 -3.43 15.89 -19.12
C LYS A 16 -2.56 14.69 -19.52
N TYR A 17 -1.71 14.88 -20.53
CA TYR A 17 -0.75 13.90 -21.05
C TYR A 17 0.68 14.41 -20.82
N ARG A 18 1.63 13.50 -20.65
CA ARG A 18 3.08 13.77 -20.66
C ARG A 18 3.55 14.06 -22.09
N SER A 19 4.74 14.63 -22.24
CA SER A 19 5.37 14.89 -23.54
C SER A 19 5.61 13.62 -24.37
N ASP A 20 5.62 12.45 -23.74
CA ASP A 20 5.70 11.11 -24.36
C ASP A 20 4.33 10.53 -24.78
N GLY A 21 3.23 11.27 -24.60
CA GLY A 21 1.88 10.82 -24.94
C GLY A 21 1.21 9.91 -23.90
N THR A 22 1.85 9.64 -22.75
CA THR A 22 1.23 8.86 -21.68
C THR A 22 0.31 9.74 -20.81
N PRO A 23 -0.88 9.25 -20.40
CA PRO A 23 -1.76 10.00 -19.50
C PRO A 23 -1.06 10.22 -18.15
N VAL A 24 -1.18 11.43 -17.59
CA VAL A 24 -0.45 11.86 -16.38
C VAL A 24 -0.92 11.16 -15.09
N TRP A 25 -2.00 10.38 -15.15
CA TRP A 25 -2.59 9.73 -13.99
C TRP A 25 -2.96 8.26 -14.28
N GLU A 26 -2.60 7.41 -13.30
CA GLU A 26 -2.88 5.98 -13.13
C GLU A 26 -2.18 5.01 -14.11
N LYS A 27 -1.27 4.17 -13.57
CA LYS A 27 -0.72 3.02 -14.27
C LYS A 27 -1.86 2.03 -14.49
N ARG A 28 -2.19 1.71 -15.74
CA ARG A 28 -3.30 0.81 -16.07
C ARG A 28 -3.02 -0.64 -15.67
N SER A 29 -1.75 -1.03 -15.59
CA SER A 29 -1.32 -2.36 -15.16
C SER A 29 -0.85 -2.33 -13.70
N ILE A 30 -1.35 -3.29 -12.93
CA ILE A 30 -0.80 -3.64 -11.61
C ILE A 30 0.51 -4.37 -11.88
N ASP A 31 1.61 -3.79 -11.42
CA ASP A 31 2.95 -4.32 -11.63
C ASP A 31 3.94 -3.69 -10.65
N GLY A 32 4.83 -4.52 -10.11
CA GLY A 32 5.84 -4.20 -9.12
C GLY A 32 5.40 -4.40 -7.66
N PRO A 33 6.27 -4.04 -6.69
CA PRO A 33 5.91 -3.98 -5.28
C PRO A 33 4.78 -2.98 -5.04
N GLY A 34 3.95 -3.25 -4.03
CA GLY A 34 2.85 -2.35 -3.70
C GLY A 34 1.97 -2.88 -2.57
N VAL A 35 0.82 -2.24 -2.41
CA VAL A 35 -0.13 -2.59 -1.35
C VAL A 35 -1.52 -2.70 -1.93
N TRP A 36 -2.14 -3.87 -1.74
CA TRP A 36 -3.56 -4.08 -1.95
C TRP A 36 -4.32 -3.53 -0.75
N VAL A 37 -5.34 -2.71 -1.00
CA VAL A 37 -6.18 -2.14 0.05
C VAL A 37 -7.63 -2.45 -0.23
N SER A 38 -8.29 -3.12 0.73
CA SER A 38 -9.74 -3.28 0.70
C SER A 38 -10.42 -2.11 1.40
N CYS A 39 -11.48 -1.57 0.82
CA CYS A 39 -12.19 -0.40 1.31
C CYS A 39 -13.71 -0.49 1.12
N VAL A 40 -14.44 0.48 1.66
CA VAL A 40 -15.90 0.60 1.51
C VAL A 40 -16.27 0.79 0.03
N LYS A 41 -17.34 0.11 -0.40
CA LYS A 41 -17.87 0.20 -1.76
C LYS A 41 -18.19 1.64 -2.16
N GLY A 42 -17.70 2.09 -3.31
CA GLY A 42 -17.95 3.45 -3.82
C GLY A 42 -17.09 4.54 -3.18
N LYS A 43 -16.17 4.16 -2.27
CA LYS A 43 -15.24 5.05 -1.58
C LYS A 43 -13.79 4.86 -2.03
N GLU A 44 -13.57 4.17 -3.14
CA GLU A 44 -12.25 3.82 -3.67
C GLU A 44 -11.41 5.08 -3.94
N LYS A 45 -12.01 6.09 -4.58
CA LYS A 45 -11.31 7.35 -4.88
C LYS A 45 -10.93 8.15 -3.63
N GLN A 46 -11.80 8.17 -2.63
CA GLN A 46 -11.53 8.84 -1.35
C GLN A 46 -10.42 8.09 -0.61
N THR A 47 -10.50 6.77 -0.57
CA THR A 47 -9.47 5.89 -0.01
C THR A 47 -8.12 6.15 -0.69
N VAL A 48 -8.05 6.21 -2.02
CA VAL A 48 -6.79 6.50 -2.73
C VAL A 48 -6.19 7.84 -2.30
N GLY A 49 -7.02 8.88 -2.13
CA GLY A 49 -6.56 10.17 -1.61
C GLY A 49 -5.96 10.07 -0.21
N GLU A 50 -6.70 9.47 0.73
CA GLU A 50 -6.23 9.25 2.11
C GLU A 50 -4.93 8.41 2.15
N LEU A 51 -4.81 7.42 1.27
CA LEU A 51 -3.64 6.56 1.18
C LEU A 51 -2.40 7.28 0.67
N TYR A 52 -2.53 8.23 -0.26
CA TYR A 52 -1.39 9.04 -0.66
C TYR A 52 -0.83 9.84 0.51
N ASP A 53 -1.70 10.53 1.26
CA ASP A 53 -1.28 11.34 2.39
C ASP A 53 -0.65 10.48 3.50
N LEU A 54 -1.29 9.34 3.83
CA LEU A 54 -0.79 8.39 4.82
C LEU A 54 0.56 7.80 4.41
N PHE A 55 0.66 7.27 3.20
CA PHE A 55 1.88 6.58 2.75
C PHE A 55 3.04 7.55 2.55
N GLU A 56 2.79 8.77 2.09
CA GLU A 56 3.84 9.78 1.97
C GLU A 56 4.36 10.19 3.36
N SER A 57 3.47 10.38 4.34
CA SER A 57 3.88 10.67 5.72
C SER A 57 4.71 9.55 6.34
N LEU A 58 4.31 8.29 6.16
CA LEU A 58 5.07 7.15 6.67
C LEU A 58 6.40 6.98 5.93
N ALA A 59 6.41 7.26 4.62
CA ALA A 59 7.62 7.13 3.84
C ALA A 59 8.62 8.25 4.13
N ASP A 60 8.17 9.46 4.46
CA ASP A 60 9.05 10.53 4.96
C ASP A 60 9.70 10.17 6.30
N GLU A 61 8.99 9.41 7.14
CA GLU A 61 9.52 8.92 8.42
C GLU A 61 10.54 7.77 8.23
N LEU A 62 10.19 6.77 7.41
CA LEU A 62 10.98 5.53 7.26
C LEU A 62 12.14 5.66 6.27
N TRP A 63 11.95 6.45 5.20
CA TRP A 63 12.94 6.68 4.16
C TRP A 63 13.03 8.19 3.87
N PRO A 64 13.63 8.96 4.79
CA PRO A 64 13.95 10.36 4.54
C PRO A 64 14.80 10.46 3.27
N GLN A 65 14.41 11.34 2.35
CA GLN A 65 15.29 11.68 1.23
C GLN A 65 16.24 12.77 1.69
N ASP A 66 17.54 12.51 1.69
CA ASP A 66 18.53 13.56 1.82
C ASP A 66 18.40 14.50 0.61
N ILE A 67 18.08 15.75 0.90
CA ILE A 67 17.92 16.82 -0.10
C ILE A 67 19.29 17.24 -0.69
N SER A 68 20.41 16.69 -0.18
CA SER A 68 21.78 17.12 -0.46
C SER A 68 22.27 16.90 -1.91
N SER A 69 21.52 16.23 -2.78
CA SER A 69 21.95 15.95 -4.17
C SER A 69 21.45 16.93 -5.24
N GLN A 70 20.81 18.06 -4.86
CA GLN A 70 20.41 19.10 -5.84
C GLN A 70 20.88 20.53 -5.51
N GLU A 71 21.76 20.73 -4.53
CA GLU A 71 22.21 22.06 -4.08
C GLU A 71 23.56 22.53 -4.65
N GLU A 72 23.97 22.09 -5.84
CA GLU A 72 25.24 22.57 -6.44
C GLU A 72 25.10 23.70 -7.48
N ASN A 73 23.95 24.37 -7.58
CA ASN A 73 23.84 25.54 -8.47
C ASN A 73 22.79 26.55 -8.01
N THR A 74 23.07 27.34 -6.97
CA THR A 74 22.96 28.82 -7.01
C THR A 74 23.41 29.41 -5.66
N ALA A 75 24.67 29.84 -5.61
CA ALA A 75 25.12 30.77 -4.59
C ALA A 75 24.77 32.21 -5.02
N SER A 76 23.91 32.89 -4.27
CA SER A 76 23.99 34.35 -4.09
C SER A 76 23.18 34.81 -2.88
N THR A 77 23.93 35.24 -1.87
CA THR A 77 23.64 36.08 -0.70
C THR A 77 22.49 37.10 -0.85
N SER A 78 21.64 37.22 0.17
CA SER A 78 21.47 38.42 1.04
C SER A 78 20.16 38.38 1.84
N GLU A 79 20.23 38.93 3.05
CA GLU A 79 19.20 38.98 4.09
C GLU A 79 18.02 39.90 3.75
N GLU A 80 16.78 39.50 4.04
CA GLU A 80 15.69 40.37 4.55
C GLU A 80 14.42 39.57 4.90
N LEU A 81 14.34 39.02 6.13
CA LEU A 81 13.20 38.24 6.64
C LEU A 81 11.85 39.00 6.58
N SER A 82 10.97 38.62 5.65
CA SER A 82 9.48 38.60 5.75
C SER A 82 8.79 38.06 4.48
N LEU A 83 9.47 38.04 3.33
CA LEU A 83 8.97 37.50 2.05
C LEU A 83 9.43 36.04 1.83
N GLU A 84 10.50 35.65 2.49
CA GLU A 84 11.21 34.37 2.41
C GLU A 84 10.39 33.26 3.01
N ALA A 85 9.54 33.54 4.01
CA ALA A 85 8.62 32.53 4.56
C ALA A 85 7.50 32.17 3.56
N GLN A 86 7.04 33.14 2.77
CA GLN A 86 6.03 32.93 1.75
C GLN A 86 6.65 32.27 0.51
N ILE A 87 7.87 32.68 0.12
CA ILE A 87 8.67 32.05 -0.92
C ILE A 87 9.11 30.64 -0.49
N ALA A 88 9.44 30.38 0.77
CA ALA A 88 9.78 29.04 1.27
C ALA A 88 8.56 28.11 1.29
N ASN A 89 7.36 28.64 1.59
CA ASN A 89 6.12 27.88 1.44
C ASN A 89 5.83 27.59 -0.05
N GLU A 90 6.03 28.56 -0.95
CA GLU A 90 5.86 28.34 -2.39
C GLU A 90 6.93 27.38 -2.95
N MET A 91 8.18 27.52 -2.54
CA MET A 91 9.31 26.68 -2.97
C MET A 91 9.21 25.27 -2.40
N SER A 92 8.77 25.10 -1.15
CA SER A 92 8.48 23.77 -0.58
C SER A 92 7.28 23.10 -1.26
N SER A 93 6.26 23.87 -1.67
CA SER A 93 5.14 23.35 -2.46
C SER A 93 5.57 22.92 -3.87
N LEU A 94 6.48 23.67 -4.50
CA LEU A 94 7.08 23.34 -5.80
C LEU A 94 8.06 22.16 -5.71
N GLN A 95 8.87 22.07 -4.64
CA GLN A 95 9.74 20.92 -4.38
C GLN A 95 8.94 19.65 -4.11
N LYS A 96 7.83 19.72 -3.36
CA LYS A 96 6.87 18.60 -3.21
C LYS A 96 6.28 18.16 -4.55
N SER A 97 6.08 19.09 -5.49
CA SER A 97 5.61 18.76 -6.85
C SER A 97 6.70 18.18 -7.76
N ARG A 98 7.98 18.47 -7.46
CA ARG A 98 9.17 17.98 -8.18
C ARG A 98 9.71 16.66 -7.61
N ARG A 99 9.41 16.31 -6.35
CA ARG A 99 9.71 14.98 -5.80
C ARG A 99 9.07 13.91 -6.67
N GLU A 100 9.87 12.93 -7.06
CA GLU A 100 9.32 11.77 -7.77
C GLU A 100 8.27 11.11 -6.87
N LYS A 101 7.07 10.94 -7.42
CA LYS A 101 5.99 10.27 -6.69
C LYS A 101 6.41 8.84 -6.35
N ARG A 102 6.59 8.57 -5.05
CA ARG A 102 6.94 7.26 -4.48
C ARG A 102 5.81 6.24 -4.61
N PHE A 103 4.59 6.74 -4.75
CA PHE A 103 3.38 5.92 -4.89
C PHE A 103 2.67 6.22 -6.20
N ALA A 104 2.06 5.20 -6.79
CA ALA A 104 1.13 5.37 -7.90
C ALA A 104 -0.07 4.43 -7.75
N SER A 105 -1.27 4.99 -7.78
CA SER A 105 -2.51 4.24 -7.83
C SER A 105 -2.67 3.52 -9.17
N CYS A 106 -3.09 2.26 -9.11
CA CYS A 106 -3.46 1.46 -10.27
C CYS A 106 -4.98 1.24 -10.29
N GLN A 107 -5.59 1.40 -11.46
CA GLN A 107 -7.02 1.11 -11.61
C GLN A 107 -7.28 -0.40 -11.57
N THR A 108 -8.02 -0.84 -10.56
CA THR A 108 -8.44 -2.25 -10.43
C THR A 108 -9.68 -2.55 -11.28
N ASN A 109 -10.51 -1.54 -11.56
CA ASN A 109 -11.84 -1.69 -12.16
C ASN A 109 -12.68 -2.75 -11.41
N THR A 110 -12.58 -2.78 -10.08
CA THR A 110 -13.35 -3.68 -9.22
C THR A 110 -13.71 -2.95 -7.94
N PRO A 111 -14.98 -2.98 -7.51
CA PRO A 111 -15.40 -2.31 -6.29
C PRO A 111 -14.64 -2.80 -5.05
N CYS A 112 -14.51 -1.93 -4.05
CA CYS A 112 -13.95 -2.24 -2.73
C CYS A 112 -12.47 -2.61 -2.69
N VAL A 113 -11.73 -2.52 -3.80
CA VAL A 113 -10.30 -2.88 -3.84
C VAL A 113 -9.50 -1.89 -4.68
N VAL A 114 -8.40 -1.41 -4.11
CA VAL A 114 -7.44 -0.53 -4.78
C VAL A 114 -6.04 -1.10 -4.63
N PHE A 115 -5.15 -0.72 -5.55
CA PHE A 115 -3.74 -1.08 -5.49
C PHE A 115 -2.90 0.18 -5.64
N LEU A 116 -1.92 0.34 -4.75
CA LEU A 116 -0.92 1.39 -4.86
C LEU A 116 0.45 0.74 -5.06
N SER A 117 1.09 1.01 -6.19
CA SER A 117 2.47 0.57 -6.45
C SER A 117 3.44 1.44 -5.66
N CYS A 118 4.43 0.80 -5.06
CA CYS A 118 5.55 1.44 -4.38
C CYS A 118 6.75 1.52 -5.33
N LYS A 119 7.47 2.64 -5.31
CA LYS A 119 8.76 2.76 -5.99
C LYS A 119 9.89 2.64 -4.97
N PRO A 120 11.06 2.11 -5.37
CA PRO A 120 12.27 2.17 -4.55
C PRO A 120 12.51 3.60 -4.04
N PRO A 121 12.95 3.78 -2.78
CA PRO A 121 13.39 2.75 -1.82
C PRO A 121 12.27 2.14 -0.94
N VAL A 122 10.99 2.43 -1.22
CA VAL A 122 9.89 2.03 -0.34
C VAL A 122 9.67 0.51 -0.38
N ASP A 123 9.81 -0.14 0.78
CA ASP A 123 9.36 -1.52 0.99
C ASP A 123 7.89 -1.55 1.46
N PRO A 124 6.95 -2.13 0.69
CA PRO A 124 5.55 -2.21 1.08
C PRO A 124 5.32 -3.02 2.36
N VAL A 125 6.14 -4.03 2.66
CA VAL A 125 5.97 -4.84 3.88
C VAL A 125 6.27 -3.98 5.11
N GLN A 126 7.44 -3.34 5.14
CA GLN A 126 7.82 -2.43 6.22
C GLN A 126 6.82 -1.27 6.37
N LEU A 127 6.36 -0.67 5.26
CA LEU A 127 5.37 0.41 5.27
C LEU A 127 4.07 -0.02 5.96
N VAL A 128 3.51 -1.19 5.59
CA VAL A 128 2.27 -1.68 6.18
C VAL A 128 2.47 -2.06 7.63
N VAL A 129 3.53 -2.78 7.99
CA VAL A 129 3.80 -3.18 9.38
C VAL A 129 3.90 -1.94 10.28
N ARG A 130 4.67 -0.92 9.86
CA ARG A 130 4.80 0.34 10.60
C ARG A 130 3.45 1.03 10.79
N HIS A 131 2.61 1.08 9.76
CA HIS A 131 1.27 1.65 9.86
C HIS A 131 0.42 0.89 10.88
N ILE A 132 0.40 -0.44 10.77
CA ILE A 132 -0.40 -1.30 11.65
C ILE A 132 0.03 -1.18 13.11
N GLU A 133 1.33 -1.11 13.38
CA GLU A 133 1.87 -0.85 14.73
C GLU A 133 1.44 0.53 15.26
N ASN A 134 1.45 1.55 14.41
CA ASN A 134 0.94 2.87 14.77
C ASN A 134 -0.55 2.83 15.14
N VAL A 135 -1.38 2.09 14.38
CA VAL A 135 -2.80 1.90 14.71
C VAL A 135 -2.95 1.12 16.01
N GLN A 136 -2.15 0.07 16.23
CA GLN A 136 -2.18 -0.70 17.48
C GLN A 136 -1.82 0.16 18.70
N ARG A 137 -0.84 1.05 18.56
CA ARG A 137 -0.39 1.96 19.62
C ARG A 137 -1.39 3.09 19.88
N THR A 138 -1.93 3.70 18.84
CA THR A 138 -2.72 4.95 18.95
C THR A 138 -4.23 4.75 18.90
N GLY A 139 -4.70 3.65 18.31
CA GLY A 139 -6.12 3.41 18.03
C GLY A 139 -6.65 4.22 16.85
N VAL A 140 -5.79 5.03 16.20
CA VAL A 140 -6.18 5.93 15.12
C VAL A 140 -5.74 5.32 13.79
N THR A 141 -6.70 5.00 12.92
CA THR A 141 -6.44 4.36 11.62
C THR A 141 -5.90 5.32 10.55
N GLN A 142 -6.09 6.63 10.73
CA GLN A 142 -5.81 7.69 9.73
C GLN A 142 -6.51 7.48 8.37
N THR A 143 -7.44 6.53 8.30
CA THR A 143 -8.19 6.16 7.10
C THR A 143 -9.63 5.87 7.50
N ARG A 144 -10.59 6.47 6.80
CA ARG A 144 -12.02 6.38 7.17
C ARG A 144 -12.73 5.22 6.53
N HIS A 145 -12.26 4.81 5.35
CA HIS A 145 -12.93 3.83 4.50
C HIS A 145 -12.08 2.59 4.23
N THR A 146 -10.87 2.52 4.78
CA THR A 146 -9.98 1.39 4.62
C THR A 146 -10.29 0.31 5.64
N HIS A 147 -10.35 -0.94 5.19
CA HIS A 147 -10.50 -2.10 6.07
C HIS A 147 -9.17 -2.81 6.29
N ARG A 148 -8.42 -3.11 5.22
CA ARG A 148 -7.26 -4.00 5.30
C ARG A 148 -6.20 -3.63 4.29
N PHE A 149 -4.95 -3.75 4.71
CA PHE A 149 -3.76 -3.62 3.88
C PHE A 149 -3.16 -5.01 3.64
N VAL A 150 -2.77 -5.31 2.41
CA VAL A 150 -2.04 -6.53 2.06
C VAL A 150 -0.82 -6.14 1.23
N PRO A 151 0.39 -6.12 1.84
CA PRO A 151 1.60 -5.76 1.12
C PRO A 151 1.97 -6.86 0.14
N VAL A 152 2.54 -6.49 -1.00
CA VAL A 152 3.15 -7.40 -1.97
C VAL A 152 4.55 -6.90 -2.30
N SER A 153 5.55 -7.74 -2.07
CA SER A 153 6.96 -7.42 -2.32
C SER A 153 7.29 -7.47 -3.82
N GLY A 154 6.47 -8.19 -4.58
CA GLY A 154 6.51 -8.19 -6.04
C GLY A 154 5.23 -8.78 -6.62
N SER A 155 5.05 -8.59 -7.93
CA SER A 155 3.92 -9.10 -8.67
C SER A 155 4.36 -9.68 -10.01
N SER A 156 3.68 -10.72 -10.47
CA SER A 156 3.88 -11.31 -11.78
C SER A 156 2.55 -11.66 -12.42
N VAL A 157 2.59 -12.09 -13.68
CA VAL A 157 1.41 -12.66 -14.34
C VAL A 157 1.02 -13.95 -13.62
N ALA A 158 -0.28 -14.18 -13.45
CA ALA A 158 -0.82 -15.35 -12.77
C ALA A 158 -0.73 -16.63 -13.64
N ASN A 159 0.50 -17.05 -13.94
CA ASN A 159 0.83 -18.32 -14.56
C ASN A 159 1.91 -19.02 -13.71
N LEU A 160 1.96 -20.36 -13.74
CA LEU A 160 2.83 -21.11 -12.82
C LEU A 160 4.34 -20.82 -13.00
N PRO A 161 4.90 -20.69 -14.23
CA PRO A 161 6.31 -20.35 -14.41
C PRO A 161 6.70 -18.98 -13.86
N GLU A 162 5.91 -17.93 -14.13
CA GLU A 162 6.17 -16.57 -13.65
C GLU A 162 6.00 -16.47 -12.12
N ILE A 163 5.02 -17.19 -11.56
CA ILE A 163 4.86 -17.31 -10.11
C ILE A 163 6.07 -17.99 -9.49
N LYS A 164 6.61 -19.04 -10.13
CA LYS A 164 7.83 -19.72 -9.65
C LYS A 164 9.03 -18.79 -9.63
N SER A 165 9.25 -18.01 -10.69
CA SER A 165 10.33 -17.02 -10.74
C SER A 165 10.18 -15.99 -9.63
N LEU A 166 8.97 -15.46 -9.45
CA LEU A 166 8.67 -14.50 -8.39
C LEU A 166 8.91 -15.08 -6.99
N CYS A 167 8.51 -16.34 -6.76
CA CYS A 167 8.77 -17.03 -5.48
C CYS A 167 10.27 -17.10 -5.21
N HIS A 168 11.09 -17.54 -6.18
CA HIS A 168 12.53 -17.63 -5.99
C HIS A 168 13.14 -16.26 -5.63
N ASP A 169 12.77 -15.20 -6.35
CA ASP A 169 13.30 -13.85 -6.07
C ASP A 169 12.94 -13.35 -4.67
N ILE A 170 11.71 -13.58 -4.20
CA ILE A 170 11.25 -13.13 -2.88
C ILE A 170 11.82 -14.01 -1.77
N PHE A 171 11.82 -15.33 -1.98
CA PHE A 171 12.23 -16.30 -0.97
C PHE A 171 13.73 -16.21 -0.73
N ASN A 172 14.55 -16.08 -1.78
CA ASN A 172 15.99 -15.90 -1.64
C ASN A 172 16.30 -14.64 -0.81
N LYS A 173 15.68 -13.50 -1.15
CA LYS A 173 15.85 -12.24 -0.39
C LYS A 173 15.48 -12.35 1.09
N PHE A 174 14.52 -13.21 1.44
CA PHE A 174 14.07 -13.39 2.82
C PHE A 174 14.88 -14.44 3.58
N PHE A 175 15.20 -15.58 2.96
CA PHE A 175 15.83 -16.72 3.62
C PHE A 175 17.36 -16.67 3.60
N GLU A 176 18.02 -16.05 2.62
CA GLU A 176 19.49 -15.91 2.60
C GLU A 176 20.05 -15.24 3.87
N PRO A 177 19.46 -14.15 4.41
CA PRO A 177 19.92 -13.59 5.69
C PRO A 177 19.69 -14.50 6.91
N HIS A 178 18.92 -15.59 6.74
CA HIS A 178 18.47 -16.48 7.80
C HIS A 178 18.85 -17.95 7.55
N GLU A 179 19.92 -18.23 6.82
CA GLU A 179 20.33 -19.59 6.41
C GLU A 179 20.39 -20.61 7.57
N ASN A 180 20.70 -20.17 8.79
CA ASN A 180 20.81 -21.03 9.97
C ASN A 180 19.50 -21.22 10.75
N ARG A 181 18.37 -20.69 10.27
CA ARG A 181 17.09 -20.74 10.96
C ARG A 181 16.03 -21.47 10.16
N SER A 182 15.48 -22.52 10.75
CA SER A 182 14.23 -23.13 10.31
C SER A 182 13.05 -22.27 10.76
N PHE A 183 12.06 -22.14 9.88
CA PHE A 183 10.82 -21.39 10.16
C PHE A 183 9.63 -22.32 9.97
N THR A 184 8.62 -22.13 10.80
CA THR A 184 7.28 -22.62 10.52
C THR A 184 6.52 -21.61 9.67
N TYR A 185 5.84 -22.05 8.60
CA TYR A 185 5.16 -21.15 7.68
C TYR A 185 3.73 -21.56 7.32
N LYS A 186 2.93 -20.56 6.94
CA LYS A 186 1.59 -20.75 6.37
C LYS A 186 1.41 -19.96 5.09
N VAL A 187 0.84 -20.59 4.06
CA VAL A 187 0.44 -19.90 2.83
C VAL A 187 -0.97 -19.33 3.00
N GLU A 188 -1.09 -18.02 3.00
CA GLU A 188 -2.38 -17.30 3.06
C GLU A 188 -2.74 -16.75 1.68
N LEU A 189 -3.49 -17.57 0.94
CA LEU A 189 -3.94 -17.25 -0.41
C LEU A 189 -5.30 -16.56 -0.42
N ARG A 190 -5.42 -15.48 -1.19
CA ARG A 190 -6.68 -14.83 -1.57
C ARG A 190 -6.75 -14.68 -3.08
N MET A 191 -7.89 -15.07 -3.64
CA MET A 191 -8.12 -15.03 -5.09
C MET A 191 -9.38 -14.22 -5.39
N ARG A 192 -9.27 -13.26 -6.31
CA ARG A 192 -10.34 -12.38 -6.75
C ARG A 192 -10.40 -12.35 -8.27
N ASN A 193 -11.59 -12.58 -8.81
CA ASN A 193 -11.83 -12.53 -10.26
C ASN A 193 -10.84 -13.40 -11.07
N HIS A 194 -10.45 -14.55 -10.52
CA HIS A 194 -9.52 -15.50 -11.14
C HIS A 194 -10.13 -16.90 -11.15
N SER A 195 -10.07 -17.57 -12.29
CA SER A 195 -10.60 -18.92 -12.48
C SER A 195 -9.64 -19.87 -13.19
N THR A 196 -8.46 -19.41 -13.61
CA THR A 196 -7.53 -20.18 -14.46
C THR A 196 -6.73 -21.20 -13.65
N ILE A 197 -6.24 -20.83 -12.48
CA ILE A 197 -5.46 -21.68 -11.58
C ILE A 197 -6.33 -21.97 -10.34
N SER A 198 -6.38 -23.23 -9.92
CA SER A 198 -7.11 -23.59 -8.71
C SER A 198 -6.32 -23.26 -7.45
N ARG A 199 -7.04 -23.02 -6.35
CA ARG A 199 -6.44 -22.72 -5.04
C ARG A 199 -5.43 -23.78 -4.60
N SER A 200 -5.79 -25.06 -4.73
CA SER A 200 -4.95 -26.19 -4.30
C SER A 200 -3.66 -26.27 -5.11
N VAL A 201 -3.76 -26.15 -6.44
CA VAL A 201 -2.60 -26.17 -7.34
C VAL A 201 -1.63 -25.04 -7.00
N LEU A 202 -2.16 -23.83 -6.80
CA LEU A 202 -1.31 -22.68 -6.48
C LEU A 202 -0.62 -22.82 -5.12
N ILE A 203 -1.33 -23.28 -4.09
CA ILE A 203 -0.73 -23.51 -2.76
C ILE A 203 0.38 -24.56 -2.83
N GLN A 204 0.13 -25.68 -3.51
CA GLN A 204 1.13 -26.74 -3.69
C GLN A 204 2.35 -26.23 -4.45
N HIS A 205 2.14 -25.49 -5.53
CA HIS A 205 3.20 -24.91 -6.34
C HIS A 205 4.08 -23.94 -5.55
N ILE A 206 3.48 -23.09 -4.71
CA ILE A 206 4.22 -22.16 -3.85
C ILE A 206 4.98 -22.92 -2.75
N ALA A 207 4.36 -23.92 -2.13
CA ALA A 207 5.01 -24.74 -1.10
C ALA A 207 6.25 -25.47 -1.66
N GLN A 208 6.22 -25.92 -2.92
CA GLN A 208 7.37 -26.51 -3.61
C GLN A 208 8.50 -25.52 -3.89
N CYS A 209 8.22 -24.22 -3.89
CA CYS A 209 9.23 -23.18 -4.09
C CYS A 209 9.96 -22.82 -2.78
N VAL A 210 9.40 -23.17 -1.62
CA VAL A 210 10.01 -22.85 -0.31
C VAL A 210 11.28 -23.68 -0.12
N PRO A 211 12.41 -23.07 0.30
CA PRO A 211 13.64 -23.81 0.57
C PRO A 211 13.47 -24.96 1.57
N ALA A 212 14.33 -25.98 1.48
CA ALA A 212 14.34 -27.09 2.41
C ALA A 212 14.66 -26.61 3.84
N GLY A 213 14.11 -27.28 4.85
CA GLY A 213 14.33 -26.94 6.26
C GLY A 213 13.26 -26.05 6.89
N HIS A 214 12.29 -25.54 6.11
CA HIS A 214 11.10 -24.86 6.61
C HIS A 214 9.89 -25.80 6.60
N THR A 215 9.05 -25.73 7.63
CA THR A 215 7.93 -26.67 7.83
C THR A 215 6.59 -25.93 7.79
N VAL A 216 5.57 -26.56 7.20
CA VAL A 216 4.22 -26.00 7.17
C VAL A 216 3.57 -26.13 8.56
N SER A 217 3.02 -25.03 9.08
CA SER A 217 2.22 -24.99 10.31
C SER A 217 0.96 -24.19 10.07
N LEU A 218 -0.22 -24.80 10.23
CA LEU A 218 -1.50 -24.13 9.97
C LEU A 218 -2.02 -23.35 11.19
N ASP A 219 -1.62 -23.75 12.39
CA ASP A 219 -2.14 -23.22 13.65
C ASP A 219 -1.23 -22.13 14.23
N ASN A 220 0.06 -22.44 14.41
CA ASN A 220 1.09 -21.51 14.91
C ASN A 220 2.26 -21.41 13.92
N PRO A 221 2.10 -20.68 12.80
CA PRO A 221 3.21 -20.32 11.93
C PRO A 221 3.98 -19.10 12.46
N GLU A 222 5.30 -19.12 12.32
CA GLU A 222 6.16 -17.95 12.55
C GLU A 222 6.08 -16.93 11.41
N ILE A 223 6.00 -17.42 10.17
CA ILE A 223 5.94 -16.59 8.97
C ILE A 223 4.72 -16.92 8.12
N PHE A 224 4.20 -15.91 7.42
CA PHE A 224 3.08 -16.03 6.52
C PHE A 224 3.51 -15.63 5.11
N ILE A 225 3.30 -16.53 4.16
CA ILE A 225 3.45 -16.24 2.73
C ILE A 225 2.09 -15.75 2.24
N LEU A 226 1.96 -14.44 2.08
CA LEU A 226 0.74 -13.83 1.57
C LEU A 226 0.73 -13.93 0.06
N VAL A 227 -0.36 -14.43 -0.50
CA VAL A 227 -0.53 -14.59 -1.94
C VAL A 227 -1.85 -13.95 -2.35
N GLU A 228 -1.78 -12.87 -3.13
CA GLU A 228 -2.95 -12.16 -3.65
C GLU A 228 -3.03 -12.35 -5.16
N VAL A 229 -4.03 -13.11 -5.62
CA VAL A 229 -4.34 -13.25 -7.04
C VAL A 229 -5.53 -12.36 -7.37
N PHE A 230 -5.33 -11.42 -8.29
CA PHE A 230 -6.38 -10.55 -8.80
C PHE A 230 -6.37 -10.56 -10.33
N LYS A 231 -7.45 -11.06 -10.93
CA LYS A 231 -7.53 -11.26 -12.39
C LYS A 231 -6.33 -12.07 -12.87
N SER A 232 -5.50 -11.52 -13.76
CA SER A 232 -4.31 -12.18 -14.31
C SER A 232 -3.01 -11.82 -13.58
N VAL A 233 -3.07 -11.23 -12.38
CA VAL A 233 -1.90 -10.80 -11.61
C VAL A 233 -1.82 -11.58 -10.31
N CYS A 234 -0.62 -12.03 -9.96
CA CYS A 234 -0.29 -12.68 -8.70
C CYS A 234 0.73 -11.81 -7.95
N GLY A 235 0.45 -11.45 -6.71
CA GLY A 235 1.38 -10.76 -5.83
C GLY A 235 1.75 -11.62 -4.63
N ILE A 236 3.02 -11.57 -4.22
CA ILE A 236 3.55 -12.37 -3.13
C ILE A 236 4.32 -11.48 -2.14
N SER A 237 4.22 -11.78 -0.86
CA SER A 237 5.08 -11.23 0.20
C SER A 237 5.24 -12.23 1.34
N ILE A 238 6.27 -12.03 2.16
CA ILE A 238 6.47 -12.77 3.40
C ILE A 238 6.33 -11.78 4.55
N VAL A 239 5.50 -12.11 5.54
CA VAL A 239 5.29 -11.28 6.74
C VAL A 239 5.34 -12.11 8.00
N GLN A 240 5.66 -11.46 9.12
CA GLN A 240 5.60 -12.03 10.46
C GLN A 240 4.38 -11.49 11.20
N ASP A 241 4.03 -12.11 12.33
CA ASP A 241 2.98 -11.62 13.25
C ASP A 241 1.59 -11.40 12.61
N TYR A 242 1.30 -12.01 11.46
CA TYR A 242 0.10 -11.69 10.68
C TYR A 242 -1.20 -11.85 11.48
N TYR A 243 -1.33 -12.92 12.28
CA TYR A 243 -2.51 -13.12 13.12
C TYR A 243 -2.54 -12.20 14.33
N ARG A 244 -1.38 -11.97 14.98
CA ARG A 244 -1.24 -11.02 16.09
C ARG A 244 -1.67 -9.62 15.66
N LEU A 245 -1.33 -9.22 14.45
CA LEU A 245 -1.66 -7.94 13.83
C LEU A 245 -3.01 -7.98 13.09
N GLN A 246 -3.96 -8.82 13.56
CA GLN A 246 -5.35 -8.93 13.06
C GLN A 246 -5.45 -9.05 11.54
N LYS A 247 -4.51 -9.76 10.92
CA LYS A 247 -4.39 -9.95 9.47
C LYS A 247 -4.35 -8.61 8.71
N PHE A 248 -3.74 -7.59 9.34
CA PHE A 248 -3.65 -6.20 8.88
C PHE A 248 -5.00 -5.51 8.63
N ASN A 249 -6.03 -5.90 9.37
CA ASN A 249 -7.33 -5.23 9.35
C ASN A 249 -7.32 -4.06 10.35
N VAL A 250 -7.12 -2.84 9.85
CA VAL A 250 -7.00 -1.64 10.71
C VAL A 250 -8.27 -1.35 11.50
N MET A 251 -9.44 -1.70 10.97
CA MET A 251 -10.71 -1.51 11.69
C MET A 251 -10.80 -2.44 12.91
N GLU A 252 -10.40 -3.70 12.76
CA GLU A 252 -10.40 -4.65 13.88
C GLU A 252 -9.40 -4.25 14.96
N ILE A 253 -8.23 -3.73 14.57
CA ILE A 253 -7.20 -3.28 15.51
C ILE A 253 -7.67 -2.06 16.28
N ALA A 254 -8.22 -1.05 15.60
CA ALA A 254 -8.75 0.14 16.26
C ALA A 254 -9.91 -0.20 17.19
N ASN A 255 -10.84 -1.05 16.76
CA ASN A 255 -11.96 -1.51 17.57
C ASN A 255 -11.50 -2.29 18.81
N ALA A 256 -10.50 -3.17 18.67
CA ALA A 256 -9.95 -3.93 19.79
C ALA A 256 -9.33 -3.00 20.85
N LYS A 257 -8.60 -1.97 20.42
CA LYS A 257 -8.00 -0.99 21.33
C LYS A 257 -9.05 -0.14 22.06
N GLN A 258 -10.07 0.34 21.36
CA GLN A 258 -11.18 1.08 21.98
C GLN A 258 -11.93 0.26 23.04
N ARG A 259 -12.04 -1.06 22.86
CA ARG A 259 -12.65 -1.95 23.86
C ARG A 259 -11.77 -2.16 25.09
N SER A 260 -10.45 -2.05 24.95
CA SER A 260 -9.50 -2.26 26.05
C SER A 260 -9.26 -1.03 26.92
N GLU A 261 -9.56 0.17 26.43
CA GLU A 261 -9.49 1.41 27.21
C GLU A 261 -10.87 1.70 27.82
N PRO A 262 -11.08 1.53 29.14
CA PRO A 262 -12.36 1.84 29.77
C PRO A 262 -12.67 3.34 29.64
N SER A 263 -13.86 3.66 29.13
CA SER A 263 -14.36 5.03 29.00
C SER A 263 -14.49 5.66 30.38
N ASN A 264 -13.53 6.51 30.77
CA ASN A 264 -13.68 7.39 31.92
C ASN A 264 -14.55 8.60 31.50
N SER A 265 -15.85 8.36 31.35
CA SER A 265 -16.85 9.39 31.09
C SER A 265 -18.14 9.07 31.84
N ASP A 266 -18.08 9.07 33.17
CA ASP A 266 -19.26 9.31 33.98
C ASP A 266 -18.90 10.14 35.21
N SER A 267 -19.20 11.43 35.13
CA SER A 267 -19.64 12.19 36.29
C SER A 267 -20.44 13.39 35.77
N ARG A 268 -21.72 13.10 35.50
CA ARG A 268 -22.83 14.05 35.58
C ARG A 268 -22.66 14.97 36.79
N VAL A 269 -22.81 16.27 36.55
CA VAL A 269 -22.97 17.29 37.59
C VAL A 269 -24.25 16.95 38.38
N PRO A 270 -24.22 16.82 39.71
CA PRO A 270 -25.43 16.78 40.52
C PRO A 270 -25.98 18.20 40.65
N ASP A 271 -27.30 18.33 40.45
CA ASP A 271 -28.11 19.52 40.76
C ASP A 271 -28.00 19.95 42.23
#